data_AF-A0A0F9PVE8-F1
#
_entry.id   AF-A0A0F9PVE8-F1
#
_cell.length_a   1.000
_cell.length_b   1.000
_cell.length_c   1.000
_cell.angle_alpha   90.00
_cell.angle_beta   90.00
_cell.angle_gamma   90.00
#
_symmetry.space_group_name_H-M   'P 1'
#
loop_
_entity.id
_entity.type
_entity.pdbx_description
1 polymer ?
#
loop_
_entity_poly.entity_id
_entity_poly.type
_entity_poly.pdbx_seq_one_letter_code
_entity_poly.pdbx_strand_id
1 'polypeptide(L)' 'MIFPECALCNESKELVESHVISKMFYRWIKKTTKTKVPRFRSMEGEISQDGYKIYLLCSDCEQEFSRYETYFSSVVY' A
#
# COMPACT_ATOMS: atom_id res chain seq x y z
N MET A 1 25.43 -9.22 2.11
CA MET A 1 24.48 -8.09 2.05
C MET A 1 23.56 -8.21 3.25
N ILE A 2 23.35 -7.13 4.01
CA ILE A 2 22.39 -7.12 5.12
C ILE A 2 21.08 -6.58 4.53
N PHE A 3 20.04 -7.41 4.51
CA PHE A 3 18.71 -6.99 4.08
C PHE A 3 17.89 -6.51 5.27
N PRO A 4 17.02 -5.50 5.10
CA PRO A 4 16.02 -5.16 6.10
C PRO A 4 15.03 -6.31 6.33
N GLU A 5 14.35 -6.29 7.46
CA GLU A 5 13.41 -7.33 7.87
C GLU A 5 12.00 -7.01 7.35
N CYS A 6 11.33 -8.01 6.75
CA CYS A 6 9.95 -7.90 6.32
C CYS A 6 9.02 -7.80 7.52
N ALA A 7 8.18 -6.75 7.58
CA ALA A 7 7.30 -6.50 8.71
C ALA A 7 6.19 -7.57 8.92
N LEU A 8 5.94 -8.45 7.93
CA LEU A 8 4.94 -9.51 8.03
C LEU A 8 5.54 -10.87 8.39
N CYS A 9 6.62 -11.28 7.71
CA CYS A 9 7.21 -12.61 7.92
C CYS A 9 8.47 -12.62 8.78
N ASN A 10 9.01 -11.45 9.16
CA ASN A 10 10.20 -11.31 9.99
C ASN A 10 11.48 -11.94 9.38
N GLU A 11 11.51 -12.12 8.05
CA GLU A 11 12.68 -12.61 7.33
C GLU A 11 13.47 -11.45 6.73
N SER A 12 14.81 -11.55 6.75
CA SER A 12 15.69 -10.59 6.07
C SER A 12 15.63 -10.78 4.55
N LYS A 13 14.87 -9.91 3.87
CA LYS A 13 14.58 -9.99 2.44
C LYS A 13 14.60 -8.60 1.81
N GLU A 14 14.76 -8.53 0.49
CA GLU A 14 14.54 -7.30 -0.24
C GLU A 14 13.07 -6.86 -0.07
N LEU A 15 12.88 -5.64 0.44
CA LEU A 15 11.56 -5.05 0.62
C LEU A 15 11.12 -4.36 -0.66
N VAL A 16 9.81 -4.32 -0.88
CA VAL A 16 9.16 -3.62 -1.99
C VAL A 16 8.28 -2.50 -1.45
N GLU A 17 7.89 -1.58 -2.33
CA GLU A 17 6.93 -0.54 -1.98
C GLU A 17 5.56 -1.13 -1.66
N SER A 18 5.14 -1.00 -0.41
CA SER A 18 3.84 -1.41 0.09
C SER A 18 2.97 -0.19 0.38
N HIS A 19 1.67 -0.29 0.10
CA HIS A 19 0.70 0.70 0.53
C HIS A 19 0.46 0.60 2.04
N VAL A 20 0.69 1.69 2.79
CA VAL A 20 0.40 1.72 4.25
C VAL A 20 -1.10 1.72 4.52
N ILE A 21 -1.86 2.38 3.65
CA ILE A 21 -3.33 2.36 3.66
C ILE A 21 -3.76 1.59 2.40
N SER A 22 -4.63 0.59 2.55
CA SER A 22 -5.11 -0.21 1.42
C SER A 22 -5.48 0.63 0.21
N LYS A 23 -5.09 0.16 -0.98
CA LYS A 23 -5.43 0.79 -2.27
C LYS A 23 -6.93 1.01 -2.45
N MET A 24 -7.76 0.20 -1.79
CA MET A 24 -9.21 0.34 -1.80
C MET A 24 -9.67 1.71 -1.31
N PHE A 25 -9.11 2.21 -0.20
CA PHE A 25 -9.50 3.51 0.34
C PHE A 25 -9.07 4.65 -0.58
N TYR A 26 -7.88 4.58 -1.18
CA TYR A 26 -7.46 5.54 -2.18
C TYR A 26 -8.38 5.54 -3.41
N ARG A 27 -8.85 4.37 -3.85
CA ARG A 27 -9.86 4.25 -4.92
C ARG A 27 -11.21 4.83 -4.51
N TRP A 28 -11.64 4.61 -3.28
CA TRP A 28 -12.87 5.19 -2.75
C TRP A 28 -12.80 6.71 -2.72
N ILE A 29 -11.72 7.29 -2.17
CA ILE A 29 -11.50 8.75 -2.15
C ILE A 29 -11.52 9.32 -3.58
N LYS A 30 -10.87 8.65 -4.54
CA LYS A 30 -10.88 9.04 -5.96
C LYS A 30 -12.28 9.08 -6.57
N LYS A 31 -13.18 8.19 -6.14
CA LYS A 31 -14.56 8.13 -6.62
C LYS A 31 -15.47 9.15 -5.94
N THR A 32 -15.26 9.43 -4.65
CA THR A 32 -16.17 10.26 -3.85
C THR A 32 -15.78 11.74 -3.82
N THR A 33 -14.53 12.07 -4.14
CA THR A 33 -14.08 13.46 -4.18
C THR A 33 -14.66 14.22 -5.39
N LYS A 34 -15.00 15.50 -5.18
CA LYS A 34 -15.39 16.41 -6.28
C LYS A 34 -14.20 16.83 -7.15
N THR A 35 -12.98 16.64 -6.65
CA THR A 35 -11.75 17.02 -7.35
C THR A 35 -11.38 15.95 -8.37
N LYS A 36 -11.26 16.30 -9.66
CA LYS A 36 -10.96 15.32 -10.73
C LYS A 36 -9.66 14.52 -10.51
N VAL A 37 -8.72 15.03 -9.71
CA VAL A 37 -7.40 14.44 -9.47
C VAL A 37 -6.99 14.64 -8.00
N PRO A 38 -7.39 13.76 -7.06
CA PRO A 38 -6.93 13.86 -5.68
C PRO A 38 -5.42 13.62 -5.58
N ARG A 39 -4.79 14.36 -4.67
CA ARG A 39 -3.37 14.31 -4.38
C ARG A 39 -3.18 13.87 -2.93
N PHE A 40 -2.39 12.82 -2.73
CA PHE A 40 -2.02 12.32 -1.41
C PHE A 40 -0.61 12.80 -1.10
N ARG A 41 -0.42 13.37 0.10
CA ARG A 41 0.88 13.89 0.54
C ARG A 41 1.51 12.90 1.52
N SER A 42 2.77 12.55 1.31
CA SER A 42 3.57 11.78 2.27
C SER A 42 4.00 12.65 3.46
N MET A 43 4.56 12.02 4.49
CA MET A 43 5.11 12.74 5.63
C MET A 43 6.33 13.61 5.24
N GLU A 44 7.07 13.16 4.22
CA GLU A 44 8.23 13.82 3.61
C GLU A 44 7.82 14.91 2.60
N GLY A 45 6.51 15.07 2.35
CA GLY A 45 5.96 16.10 1.49
C GLY A 45 5.82 15.71 0.02
N GLU A 46 6.17 14.48 -0.37
CA GLU A 46 5.97 13.96 -1.72
C GLU A 46 4.48 13.87 -2.04
N ILE A 47 4.13 14.15 -3.30
CA ILE A 47 2.76 14.15 -3.76
C ILE A 47 2.56 13.00 -4.73
N SER A 48 1.70 12.06 -4.36
CA SER A 48 1.36 10.89 -5.16
C SER A 48 -0.14 10.85 -5.46
N GLN A 49 -0.50 10.36 -6.64
CA GLN A 49 -1.88 10.01 -6.97
C GLN A 49 -2.20 8.55 -6.61
N ASP A 50 -1.19 7.69 -6.43
CA ASP A 50 -1.40 6.28 -6.13
C ASP A 50 -1.52 6.01 -4.62
N GLY A 51 -1.42 7.04 -3.79
CA GLY A 51 -1.42 6.92 -2.33
C GLY A 51 -0.01 6.91 -1.75
N TYR A 52 0.09 6.78 -0.43
CA TYR A 52 1.36 6.74 0.29
C TYR A 52 1.90 5.30 0.33
N LYS A 53 3.18 5.15 0.02
CA LYS A 53 3.89 3.87 0.00
C LYS A 53 5.22 3.99 0.72
N ILE A 54 5.67 2.87 1.30
CA ILE A 54 6.98 2.73 1.94
C ILE A 54 7.53 1.32 1.67
N TYR A 55 8.84 1.14 1.79
CA TYR A 55 9.44 -0.20 1.78
C TYR A 55 9.10 -0.95 3.08
N LEU A 56 8.16 -1.90 3.04
CA LEU A 56 7.60 -2.54 4.24
C LEU A 56 7.62 -4.06 4.20
N LEU A 57 7.16 -4.63 3.09
CA LEU A 57 6.99 -6.08 2.93
C LEU A 57 7.96 -6.62 1.88
N CYS A 58 8.34 -7.89 2.00
CA CYS A 58 8.96 -8.60 0.89
C CYS A 58 7.92 -8.94 -0.18
N SER A 59 8.38 -9.24 -1.41
CA SER A 59 7.50 -9.51 -2.56
C SER A 59 6.45 -10.61 -2.30
N ASP A 60 6.84 -11.70 -1.63
CA ASP A 60 5.95 -12.82 -1.30
C ASP A 60 4.79 -12.36 -0.39
N CYS A 61 5.13 -11.62 0.67
CA CYS A 61 4.18 -11.09 1.64
C CYS A 61 3.27 -10.02 1.02
N GLU A 62 3.81 -9.15 0.17
CA GLU A 62 3.03 -8.12 -0.53
C GLU A 62 1.97 -8.75 -1.44
N GLN A 63 2.34 -9.81 -2.17
CA GLN A 63 1.41 -10.53 -3.05
C GLN A 63 0.28 -11.21 -2.24
N GLU A 64 0.61 -11.85 -1.14
CA GLU A 64 -0.37 -12.52 -0.29
C GLU A 64 -1.27 -11.50 0.42
N PHE A 65 -0.71 -10.41 0.95
CA PHE A 65 -1.47 -9.32 1.55
C PHE A 65 -2.45 -8.70 0.55
N SER A 66 -2.00 -8.46 -0.70
CA SER A 66 -2.85 -7.96 -1.78
C SER A 66 -4.05 -8.87 -2.08
N ARG A 67 -3.91 -10.20 -1.94
CA ARG A 67 -5.04 -11.13 -2.08
C ARG A 67 -6.06 -10.95 -0.97
N TYR A 68 -5.62 -10.84 0.28
CA TYR A 68 -6.51 -10.58 1.41
C TYR A 68 -7.22 -9.22 1.30
N GLU A 69 -6.51 -8.17 0.90
CA GLU A 69 -7.13 -6.86 0.65
C GLU A 69 -8.21 -6.94 -0.45
N THR A 70 -7.92 -7.68 -1.53
CA THR A 70 -8.87 -7.86 -2.64
C THR A 70 -10.10 -8.64 -2.19
N TYR A 71 -9.91 -9.69 -1.39
CA TYR A 71 -11.01 -10.45 -0.80
C TYR A 71 -11.87 -9.55 0.09
N PHE A 72 -11.25 -8.80 1.02
CA PHE A 72 -11.94 -7.87 1.89
C PHE A 72 -12.73 -6.82 1.07
N SER A 73 -12.15 -6.27 0.01
CA SER A 73 -12.78 -5.30 -0.91
C SER A 73 -13.97 -5.83 -1.69
N SER A 74 -14.07 -7.14 -1.89
CA SER A 74 -15.07 -7.73 -2.78
C SER A 74 -16.18 -8.43 -2.01
N VAL A 75 -15.89 -8.85 -0.78
CA VAL A 75 -16.81 -9.65 0.04
C VAL A 75 -17.31 -8.89 1.27
N VAL A 76 -16.50 -8.00 1.87
CA VAL A 76 -16.81 -7.38 3.16
C VAL A 76 -17.19 -5.91 3.05
N TYR A 77 -16.44 -5.13 2.26
CA TYR A 77 -16.64 -3.68 2.07
C TYR A 77 -17.28 -3.35 0.73
#